data_AF-A0A2R4TC60-F1
#
_entry.id   AF-A0A2R4TC60-F1
#
_cell.length_a   1.000
_cell.length_b   1.000
_cell.length_c   1.000
_cell.angle_alpha   90.00
_cell.angle_beta   90.00
_cell.angle_gamma   90.00
#
_symmetry.space_group_name_H-M   'P 1'
#
loop_
_entity.id
_entity.type
_entity.pdbx_description
1 polymer ?
#
loop_
_entity_poly.entity_id
_entity_poly.type
_entity_poly.pdbx_seq_one_letter_code
_entity_poly.pdbx_strand_id
1 'polypeptide(L)'
;MGAQFRRLSRGCGAQLHSRDQIVGPESNDLVLQLRKRGVSQVLLAGMAANLCVEGHLRELVEQGFEVVVVRDATVGPRLPEGDGYLSALINFRFLASATWSTDEALAALRESK
;
A
#
# COMPACT_ATOMS: atom_id res chain seq x y z
N MET A 1 -7.34 -19.67 2.92
CA MET A 1 -6.04 -18.98 3.13
C MET A 1 -6.31 -17.48 3.13
N GLY A 2 -7.04 -17.00 4.14
CA GLY A 2 -7.38 -15.60 4.29
C GLY A 2 -6.43 -14.99 5.31
N ALA A 3 -5.56 -14.08 4.87
CA ALA A 3 -4.79 -13.26 5.80
C ALA A 3 -5.81 -12.48 6.64
N GLN A 4 -6.03 -12.94 7.86
CA GLN A 4 -6.88 -12.28 8.82
C GLN A 4 -6.11 -11.04 9.25
N PHE A 5 -6.26 -9.95 8.48
CA PHE A 5 -5.69 -8.64 8.75
C PHE A 5 -6.18 -8.22 10.14
N ARG A 6 -5.42 -8.58 11.17
CA ARG A 6 -5.84 -8.51 12.56
C ARG A 6 -6.15 -7.06 12.85
N ARG A 7 -7.41 -6.79 13.26
CA ARG A 7 -7.92 -5.56 13.90
C ARG A 7 -6.85 -4.47 13.99
N LEU A 8 -6.84 -3.54 13.03
CA LEU A 8 -5.90 -2.40 12.98
C LEU A 8 -5.76 -1.82 14.39
N SER A 9 -4.60 -2.04 15.02
CA SER A 9 -4.37 -1.64 16.40
C SER A 9 -4.33 -0.11 16.49
N ARG A 10 -4.64 0.43 17.67
CA ARG A 10 -4.72 1.87 17.95
C ARG A 10 -3.40 2.57 17.63
N GLY A 11 -3.28 3.09 16.40
CA GLY A 11 -2.14 3.82 15.88
C GLY A 11 -2.34 4.35 14.45
N CYS A 12 -3.60 4.50 14.01
CA CYS A 12 -3.94 5.00 12.67
C CYS A 12 -3.56 6.48 12.55
N GLY A 13 -2.43 6.77 11.91
CA GLY A 13 -1.95 8.11 11.61
C GLY A 13 -1.67 8.25 10.12
N ALA A 14 -2.11 9.36 9.52
CA ALA A 14 -1.71 9.73 8.17
C ALA A 14 -0.28 10.30 8.19
N GLN A 15 0.56 9.86 7.26
CA GLN A 15 1.97 10.25 7.20
C GLN A 15 2.29 10.79 5.80
N LEU A 16 2.81 12.02 5.74
CA LEU A 16 3.23 12.67 4.50
C LEU A 16 4.75 12.61 4.40
N HIS A 17 5.28 12.12 3.28
CA HIS A 17 6.71 12.14 2.98
C HIS A 17 6.94 12.74 1.58
N SER A 18 7.86 13.69 1.50
CA SER A 18 8.35 14.22 0.23
C SER A 18 9.29 13.22 -0.45
N ARG A 19 9.19 13.11 -1.77
CA ARG A 19 9.89 12.11 -2.58
C ARG A 19 10.93 12.78 -3.46
N ASP A 20 12.20 12.48 -3.23
CA ASP A 20 13.28 12.81 -4.14
C ASP A 20 13.52 11.59 -5.06
N GLN A 21 12.94 11.66 -6.26
CA GLN A 21 13.25 10.95 -7.52
C GLN A 21 13.23 9.40 -7.65
N ILE A 22 13.10 8.57 -6.60
CA ILE A 22 13.15 7.08 -6.76
C ILE A 22 11.78 6.41 -6.53
N VAL A 23 11.39 5.45 -7.37
CA VAL A 23 10.14 4.63 -7.29
C VAL A 23 10.19 3.62 -6.15
N GLY A 24 10.30 4.11 -4.91
CA GLY A 24 10.27 3.32 -3.68
C GLY A 24 10.52 4.21 -2.44
N PRO A 25 10.23 3.74 -1.21
CA PRO A 25 10.52 4.48 0.02
C PRO A 25 11.98 4.33 0.48
N GLU A 26 12.80 3.64 -0.29
CA GLU A 26 14.22 3.37 0.01
C GLU A 26 15.10 4.63 0.15
N SER A 27 14.63 5.78 -0.33
CA SER A 27 15.27 7.08 -0.10
C SER A 27 14.63 7.94 1.01
N ASN A 28 13.65 7.43 1.78
CA ASN A 28 12.99 8.20 2.82
C ASN A 28 12.86 7.48 4.17
N ASP A 29 12.65 8.25 5.24
CA ASP A 29 12.59 7.73 6.62
C ASP A 29 11.25 7.01 6.96
N LEU A 30 10.41 6.67 5.97
CA LEU A 30 9.06 6.14 6.21
C LEU A 30 9.08 4.88 7.08
N VAL A 31 9.92 3.90 6.73
CA VAL A 31 10.02 2.63 7.47
C VAL A 31 10.43 2.89 8.92
N LEU A 32 11.41 3.76 9.15
CA LEU A 32 11.84 4.15 10.49
C LEU A 32 10.70 4.79 11.29
N GLN A 33 9.95 5.72 10.68
CA GLN A 33 8.83 6.39 11.35
C GLN A 33 7.69 5.43 11.69
N LEU A 34 7.34 4.52 10.78
CA LEU A 34 6.31 3.50 11.02
C LEU A 34 6.70 2.57 12.17
N ARG A 35 7.96 2.09 12.19
CA ARG A 35 8.46 1.22 13.26
C ARG A 35 8.51 1.93 14.62
N LYS A 36 8.95 3.19 14.67
CA LYS A 36 8.95 3.99 15.91
C LYS A 36 7.55 4.11 16.53
N ARG A 37 6.50 4.06 15.71
CA ARG A 37 5.10 4.10 16.14
C ARG A 37 4.48 2.72 16.37
N GLY A 38 5.26 1.65 16.23
CA GLY A 38 4.78 0.28 16.39
C GLY A 38 3.77 -0.15 15.31
N VAL A 39 3.78 0.50 14.15
CA VAL A 39 2.92 0.12 13.01
C VAL A 39 3.51 -1.11 12.35
N SER A 40 2.68 -2.12 12.10
CA SER A 40 3.03 -3.34 11.35
C SER A 40 2.13 -3.60 10.15
N GLN A 41 1.08 -2.79 9.98
CA GLN A 41 0.05 -2.91 8.95
C GLN A 41 -0.09 -1.60 8.20
N VAL A 42 -0.15 -1.65 6.87
CA VAL A 42 -0.23 -0.47 6.01
C VAL A 42 -1.36 -0.63 4.99
N LEU A 43 -2.24 0.38 4.93
CA LEU A 43 -3.17 0.58 3.81
C LEU A 43 -2.50 1.48 2.78
N LEU A 44 -2.35 0.99 1.56
CA LEU A 44 -1.64 1.67 0.48
C LEU A 44 -2.62 2.07 -0.63
N ALA A 45 -2.58 3.34 -1.02
CA ALA A 45 -3.39 3.94 -2.08
C ALA A 45 -2.61 5.10 -2.72
N GLY A 46 -3.03 5.56 -3.89
CA GLY A 46 -2.40 6.69 -4.60
C GLY A 46 -1.97 6.37 -6.02
N MET A 47 -1.13 7.22 -6.61
CA MET A 47 -0.75 7.15 -8.03
C MET A 47 0.75 7.44 -8.20
N ALA A 48 1.46 6.83 -9.13
CA ALA A 48 1.01 5.87 -10.15
C ALA A 48 1.08 4.40 -9.67
N ALA A 49 0.09 3.60 -10.06
CA ALA A 49 -0.14 2.22 -9.62
C ALA A 49 1.07 1.30 -9.86
N ASN A 50 1.57 1.23 -11.09
CA ASN A 50 2.70 0.38 -11.52
C ASN A 50 4.09 0.98 -11.23
N LEU A 51 4.14 2.16 -10.61
CA LEU A 51 5.39 2.85 -10.31
C LEU A 51 5.49 3.07 -8.81
N CYS A 52 4.99 4.21 -8.32
CA CYS A 52 5.13 4.59 -6.91
C CYS A 52 4.42 3.60 -5.99
N VAL A 53 3.18 3.22 -6.30
CA VAL A 53 2.39 2.34 -5.42
C VAL A 53 2.99 0.95 -5.39
N GLU A 54 3.33 0.36 -6.54
CA GLU A 54 4.00 -0.94 -6.59
C GLU A 54 5.38 -0.92 -5.93
N GLY A 55 6.19 0.12 -6.15
CA GLY A 55 7.49 0.27 -5.51
C GLY A 55 7.38 0.34 -3.98
N HIS A 56 6.42 1.11 -3.45
CA HIS A 56 6.13 1.14 -2.02
C HIS A 56 5.61 -0.20 -1.50
N LEU A 57 4.79 -0.90 -2.26
CA LEU A 57 4.30 -2.23 -1.89
C LEU A 57 5.47 -3.21 -1.72
N ARG A 58 6.36 -3.30 -2.70
CA ARG A 58 7.50 -4.22 -2.69
C ARG A 58 8.38 -3.99 -1.46
N GLU A 59 8.83 -2.77 -1.24
CA GLU A 59 9.71 -2.44 -0.12
C GLU A 59 9.01 -2.68 1.23
N LEU A 60 7.75 -2.26 1.40
CA LEU A 60 7.04 -2.48 2.66
C LEU A 60 6.86 -3.97 2.96
N VAL A 61 6.56 -4.78 1.95
CA VAL A 61 6.46 -6.24 2.10
C VAL A 61 7.83 -6.85 2.43
N GLU A 62 8.91 -6.42 1.76
CA GLU A 62 10.27 -6.88 2.04
C GLU A 62 10.73 -6.51 3.46
N GLN A 63 10.29 -5.36 3.98
CA GLN A 63 10.51 -4.94 5.35
C GLN A 63 9.59 -5.67 6.36
N GLY A 64 8.72 -6.57 5.91
CA GLY A 64 7.86 -7.41 6.76
C GLY A 64 6.59 -6.71 7.26
N PHE A 65 6.13 -5.66 6.59
CA PHE A 65 4.82 -5.08 6.86
C PHE A 65 3.72 -5.90 6.17
N GLU A 66 2.56 -5.98 6.82
CA GLU A 66 1.34 -6.47 6.20
C GLU A 66 0.71 -5.34 5.39
N VAL A 67 0.70 -5.45 4.06
CA VAL A 67 0.26 -4.37 3.18
C VAL A 67 -1.01 -4.75 2.46
N VAL A 68 -2.00 -3.87 2.53
CA VAL A 68 -3.23 -3.96 1.76
C VAL A 68 -3.30 -2.81 0.78
N VAL A 69 -3.52 -3.11 -0.51
CA VAL A 69 -3.67 -2.09 -1.54
C VAL A 69 -5.15 -1.82 -1.81
N VAL A 70 -5.54 -0.55 -1.84
CA VAL A 70 -6.91 -0.11 -2.17
C VAL A 70 -7.02 0.14 -3.68
N ARG A 71 -7.57 -0.83 -4.40
CA ARG A 71 -7.49 -0.93 -5.88
C ARG A 71 -8.25 0.17 -6.62
N ASP A 72 -9.38 0.60 -6.09
CA ASP A 72 -10.20 1.69 -6.65
C ASP A 72 -9.76 3.09 -6.18
N ALA A 73 -8.73 3.17 -5.31
CA ALA A 73 -8.07 4.40 -4.89
C ALA A 73 -6.66 4.53 -5.50
N THR A 74 -6.42 3.90 -6.66
CA THR A 74 -5.17 4.01 -7.40
C THR A 74 -5.41 4.14 -8.90
N VAL A 75 -4.46 4.79 -9.61
CA VAL A 75 -4.48 4.94 -11.07
C VAL A 75 -3.08 4.69 -11.61
N GLY A 76 -2.99 4.08 -12.79
CA GLY A 76 -1.76 3.93 -13.56
C GLY A 76 -1.79 4.73 -14.87
N PRO A 77 -0.64 5.16 -15.41
CA PRO A 77 -0.54 5.72 -16.75
C PRO A 77 -0.99 4.70 -17.80
N ARG A 78 -1.59 5.21 -18.88
CA ARG A 78 -1.91 4.42 -20.08
C ARG A 78 -1.09 4.92 -21.25
N LEU A 79 -0.41 4.00 -21.90
CA LEU A 79 0.39 4.24 -23.09
C LEU A 79 -0.15 3.38 -24.24
N PRO A 80 0.18 3.67 -25.51
CA PRO A 80 -0.17 2.82 -26.64
C PRO A 80 0.27 1.36 -26.47
N GLU A 81 1.38 1.13 -25.77
CA GLU A 81 1.97 -0.19 -25.52
C GLU A 81 1.26 -0.96 -24.41
N GLY A 82 0.45 -0.30 -23.56
CA GLY A 82 -0.28 -1.00 -22.51
C GLY A 82 -0.89 -0.13 -21.39
N ASP A 83 -1.58 -0.83 -20.49
CA ASP A 83 -2.27 -0.25 -19.34
C ASP A 83 -1.49 -0.51 -18.05
N GLY A 84 -0.87 0.54 -17.51
CA GLY A 84 -0.10 0.47 -16.27
C GLY A 84 -0.97 0.13 -15.06
N TYR A 85 -2.25 0.51 -15.04
CA TYR A 85 -3.14 0.14 -13.94
C TYR A 85 -3.40 -1.38 -13.92
N LEU A 86 -3.74 -1.96 -15.08
CA LEU A 86 -3.99 -3.40 -15.17
C LEU A 86 -2.74 -4.23 -14.86
N SER A 87 -1.56 -3.78 -15.33
CA SER A 87 -0.29 -4.42 -14.98
C SER A 87 -0.03 -4.41 -13.47
N ALA A 88 -0.29 -3.27 -12.80
CA ALA A 88 -0.11 -3.15 -11.36
C ALA A 88 -1.04 -4.06 -10.57
N LEU A 89 -2.31 -4.19 -10.97
CA LEU A 89 -3.29 -5.05 -10.27
C LEU A 89 -2.84 -6.51 -10.21
N ILE A 90 -2.22 -7.02 -11.29
CA ILE A 90 -1.67 -8.37 -11.33
C ILE A 90 -0.55 -8.49 -10.28
N ASN A 91 0.37 -7.54 -10.25
CA ASN A 91 1.49 -7.54 -9.30
C ASN A 91 1.03 -7.39 -7.84
N PHE A 92 0.07 -6.51 -7.58
CA PHE A 92 -0.54 -6.36 -6.26
C PHE A 92 -1.11 -7.68 -5.76
N ARG A 93 -1.70 -8.50 -6.64
CA ARG A 93 -2.27 -9.78 -6.22
C ARG A 93 -1.20 -10.79 -5.77
N PHE A 94 0.00 -10.74 -6.34
CA PHE A 94 1.11 -11.61 -5.94
C PHE A 94 1.83 -11.12 -4.68
N LEU A 95 1.89 -9.81 -4.47
CA LEU A 95 2.72 -9.20 -3.43
C LEU A 95 1.93 -8.79 -2.17
N ALA A 96 0.74 -8.20 -2.33
CA ALA A 96 -0.01 -7.64 -1.21
C ALA A 96 -0.72 -8.72 -0.40
N SER A 97 -0.82 -8.52 0.91
CA SER A 97 -1.58 -9.38 1.82
C SER A 97 -3.06 -9.44 1.43
N ALA A 98 -3.62 -8.31 0.96
CA ALA A 98 -4.92 -8.25 0.31
C ALA A 98 -5.02 -7.08 -0.68
N THR A 99 -6.00 -7.15 -1.59
CA THR A 99 -6.42 -6.02 -2.43
C THR A 99 -7.89 -5.75 -2.17
N TRP A 100 -8.19 -4.56 -1.67
CA TRP A 100 -9.53 -4.15 -1.26
C TRP A 100 -10.09 -3.04 -2.13
N SER A 101 -11.41 -2.93 -2.22
CA SER A 101 -12.07 -1.68 -2.57
C SER A 101 -12.01 -0.68 -1.41
N THR A 102 -12.31 0.58 -1.70
CA THR A 102 -12.39 1.64 -0.71
C THR A 102 -13.48 1.31 0.31
N ASP A 103 -14.61 0.75 -0.14
CA ASP A 103 -15.69 0.31 0.75
C ASP A 103 -15.25 -0.82 1.70
N GLU A 104 -14.51 -1.81 1.21
CA GLU A 104 -13.95 -2.89 2.03
C GLU A 104 -12.96 -2.34 3.07
N ALA A 105 -12.10 -1.40 2.67
CA ALA A 105 -11.16 -0.74 3.57
C ALA A 105 -11.87 0.10 4.65
N LEU A 106 -12.91 0.85 4.28
CA LEU A 106 -13.72 1.63 5.22
C LEU A 106 -14.48 0.74 6.20
N ALA A 107 -15.02 -0.39 5.74
CA ALA A 107 -15.66 -1.38 6.61
C ALA A 107 -14.66 -1.92 7.66
N ALA A 108 -13.48 -2.35 7.22
CA ALA A 108 -12.43 -2.85 8.12
C ALA A 108 -11.96 -1.78 9.14
N LEU A 109 -11.83 -0.52 8.71
CA LEU A 109 -11.48 0.60 9.60
C LEU A 109 -12.56 0.90 10.65
N ARG A 110 -13.83 0.68 10.33
CA ARG A 110 -14.94 0.88 11.26
C ARG A 110 -15.03 -0.24 12.30
N GLU A 111 -14.74 -1.48 11.91
CA GLU A 111 -14.75 -2.66 12.79
C GLU A 111 -13.56 -2.72 13.77
N SER A 112 -12.50 -1.97 13.49
CA SER A 112 -11.27 -1.93 14.29
C SER A 112 -11.31 -0.95 15.48
N LYS A 113 -12.45 -0.27 15.69
CA LYS A 113 -12.67 0.64 16.83
C LYS A 113 -12.78 -0.08 18.18
#